data_AF-T1AII1-F1
#
_entry.id   AF-T1AII1-F1
#
_cell.length_a   1.000
_cell.length_b   1.000
_cell.length_c   1.000
_cell.angle_alpha   90.00
_cell.angle_beta   90.00
_cell.angle_gamma   90.00
#
_symmetry.space_group_name_H-M   'P 1'
#
loop_
_entity.id
_entity.type
_entity.pdbx_description
1 polymer ?
#
loop_
_entity_poly.entity_id
_entity_poly.type
_entity_poly.pdbx_seq_one_letter_code
_entity_poly.pdbx_strand_id
1 'polypeptide(L)'
;KIAFLPFGLLIDRWRWSVFSGECGPDSYNRTWWELRERYQGIRPPVARGEDAFDPGAKFHVPANVPYMRYFLAHILQFQLHRSLAREIDWTGPLHRCSIYGQRKAGKRLRAMLEMGSSREWPDALEAIGGDRRMEAAGLLEYFAPLKRW
;
A
#
# COMPACT_ATOMS: atom_id res chain seq x y z
N LYS A 1 9.64 -2.58 -1.47
CA LYS A 1 8.16 -2.70 -1.60
C LYS A 1 7.60 -3.64 -0.53
N ILE A 2 8.06 -4.89 -0.42
CA ILE A 2 7.60 -5.85 0.60
C ILE A 2 7.82 -5.34 2.05
N ALA A 3 9.04 -4.93 2.39
CA ALA A 3 9.38 -4.43 3.73
C ALA A 3 8.55 -3.19 4.19
N PHE A 4 7.95 -2.46 3.24
CA PHE A 4 7.13 -1.29 3.55
C PHE A 4 5.71 -1.66 3.98
N LEU A 5 5.14 -2.75 3.44
CA LEU A 5 3.72 -3.08 3.65
C LEU A 5 3.30 -3.12 5.12
N PRO A 6 4.06 -3.73 6.05
CA PRO A 6 3.64 -3.75 7.44
C PRO A 6 3.69 -2.35 8.09
N PHE A 7 4.65 -1.51 7.71
CA PHE A 7 4.72 -0.12 8.16
C PHE A 7 3.58 0.74 7.58
N GLY A 8 3.26 0.55 6.29
CA GLY A 8 2.15 1.22 5.62
C GLY A 8 0.80 0.92 6.25
N LEU A 9 0.62 -0.30 6.78
CA LEU A 9 -0.59 -0.73 7.47
C LEU A 9 -0.65 -0.19 8.91
N LEU A 10 0.44 -0.30 9.67
CA LEU A 10 0.39 -0.09 11.12
C LEU A 10 0.16 1.38 11.51
N ILE A 11 0.61 2.35 10.71
CA ILE A 11 0.50 3.78 11.07
C ILE A 11 -0.97 4.19 11.19
N ASP A 12 -1.80 3.89 10.19
CA ASP A 12 -3.21 4.26 10.27
C ASP A 12 -3.99 3.31 11.20
N ARG A 13 -3.54 2.07 11.44
CA ARG A 13 -4.09 1.24 12.53
C ARG A 13 -3.90 1.92 13.89
N TRP A 14 -2.69 2.41 14.19
CA TRP A 14 -2.42 3.18 15.40
C TRP A 14 -3.28 4.45 15.47
N ARG A 15 -3.39 5.21 14.37
CA ARG A 15 -4.22 6.43 14.34
C ARG A 15 -5.71 6.12 14.55
N TRP A 16 -6.22 5.04 13.95
CA TRP A 16 -7.61 4.63 14.12
C TRP A 16 -7.91 4.19 15.55
N SER A 17 -7.00 3.48 16.23
CA SER A 17 -7.17 3.18 17.66
C SER A 17 -7.13 4.43 18.52
N VAL A 18 -6.31 5.43 18.17
CA VAL A 18 -6.32 6.74 18.85
C VAL A 18 -7.64 7.49 18.62
N PHE A 19 -8.09 7.60 17.36
CA PHE A 19 -9.31 8.34 17.01
C PHE A 19 -10.59 7.70 17.54
N SER A 20 -10.62 6.38 17.69
CA SER A 20 -11.75 5.65 18.29
C SER A 20 -11.75 5.68 19.82
N GLY A 21 -10.67 6.11 20.45
CA GLY A 21 -10.50 6.11 21.91
C GLY A 21 -10.05 4.77 22.50
N GLU A 22 -9.83 3.74 21.68
CA GLU A 22 -9.24 2.45 22.12
C GLU A 22 -7.83 2.67 22.70
N CYS A 23 -7.05 3.56 22.09
CA CYS A 23 -5.73 3.96 22.56
C CYS A 23 -5.79 5.39 23.13
N GLY A 24 -5.68 5.51 24.46
CA GLY A 24 -5.60 6.79 25.15
C GLY A 24 -4.17 7.36 25.21
N PRO A 25 -3.99 8.65 25.54
CA PRO A 25 -2.68 9.30 25.61
C PRO A 25 -1.63 8.54 26.42
N ASP A 26 -2.02 7.95 27.56
CA ASP A 26 -1.16 7.17 28.47
C ASP A 26 -0.72 5.80 27.91
N SER A 27 -1.02 5.54 26.63
CA SER A 27 -0.70 4.31 25.93
C SER A 27 -0.22 4.52 24.49
N TYR A 28 -0.07 5.78 24.06
CA TYR A 28 0.28 6.10 22.68
C TYR A 28 1.58 5.43 22.25
N ASN A 29 2.60 5.50 23.10
CA ASN A 29 3.93 5.05 22.72
C ASN A 29 4.05 3.52 22.84
N ARG A 30 3.48 2.93 23.89
CA ARG A 30 3.40 1.46 24.02
C ARG A 30 2.64 0.83 22.86
N THR A 31 1.45 1.33 22.53
CA THR A 31 0.62 0.81 21.42
C THR A 31 1.36 0.93 20.09
N TRP A 32 2.08 2.05 19.88
CA TRP A 32 2.92 2.22 18.69
C TRP A 32 3.98 1.12 18.58
N TRP A 33 4.73 0.84 19.66
CA TRP A 33 5.77 -0.18 19.65
C TRP A 33 5.22 -1.61 19.58
N GLU A 34 4.09 -1.91 20.21
CA GLU A 34 3.38 -3.19 20.07
C GLU A 34 3.00 -3.44 18.59
N LEU A 35 2.49 -2.43 17.90
CA LEU A 35 2.17 -2.54 16.47
C LEU A 35 3.43 -2.67 15.60
N ARG A 36 4.49 -1.95 15.92
CA ARG A 36 5.80 -2.05 15.23
C ARG A 36 6.39 -3.44 15.38
N GLU A 37 6.35 -4.02 16.57
CA GLU A 37 6.83 -5.37 16.84
C GLU A 37 5.95 -6.40 16.12
N ARG A 38 4.63 -6.31 16.28
CA ARG A 38 3.68 -7.25 15.66
C ARG A 38 3.75 -7.28 14.13
N TYR A 39 3.80 -6.11 13.48
CA TYR A 39 3.73 -6.04 12.03
C TYR A 39 5.10 -6.05 11.37
N GLN A 40 6.10 -5.39 11.93
CA GLN A 40 7.44 -5.29 11.32
C GLN A 40 8.48 -6.22 11.93
N GLY A 41 8.25 -6.81 13.11
CA GLY A 41 9.24 -7.63 13.81
C GLY A 41 10.42 -6.81 14.34
N ILE A 42 10.20 -5.55 14.72
CA ILE A 42 11.25 -4.65 15.23
C ILE A 42 10.87 -4.06 16.57
N ARG A 43 11.89 -3.79 17.39
CA ARG A 43 11.77 -3.21 18.73
C ARG A 43 12.61 -1.93 18.84
N PRO A 44 12.33 -1.03 19.80
CA PRO A 44 13.21 0.12 20.00
C PRO A 44 14.59 -0.34 20.48
N PRO A 45 15.67 0.37 20.12
CA PRO A 45 17.03 0.02 20.56
C PRO A 45 17.28 0.36 22.04
N VAL A 46 16.43 1.17 22.65
CA VAL A 46 16.46 1.57 24.06
C VAL A 46 15.04 1.51 24.63
N ALA A 47 14.90 1.45 25.95
CA ALA A 47 13.58 1.56 26.58
C ALA A 47 12.90 2.89 26.20
N ARG A 48 11.60 2.85 25.90
CA ARG A 48 10.78 4.01 25.55
C ARG A 48 9.55 4.03 26.46
N GLY A 49 9.43 5.06 27.30
CA GLY A 49 8.27 5.28 28.16
C GLY A 49 7.11 6.00 27.45
N GLU A 50 6.06 6.34 28.19
CA GLU A 50 4.92 7.15 27.72
C GLU A 50 5.18 8.65 27.79
N ASP A 51 6.33 9.07 28.35
CA ASP A 51 6.86 10.43 28.23
C ASP A 51 7.40 10.74 26.81
N ALA A 52 7.51 9.71 25.96
CA ALA A 52 7.84 9.81 24.56
C ALA A 52 6.59 9.80 23.65
N PHE A 53 6.74 10.37 22.45
CA PHE A 53 5.75 10.32 21.38
C PHE A 53 6.40 9.92 20.05
N ASP A 54 6.90 8.69 19.97
CA ASP A 54 7.57 8.14 18.77
C ASP A 54 6.74 8.19 17.48
N PRO A 55 5.41 7.94 17.47
CA PRO A 55 4.62 8.14 16.26
C PRO A 55 4.71 9.59 15.74
N GLY A 56 4.88 10.58 16.62
CA GLY A 56 5.06 11.99 16.25
C GLY A 56 6.34 12.29 15.47
N ALA A 57 7.37 11.45 15.58
CA ALA A 57 8.60 11.58 14.80
C ALA A 57 8.44 11.18 13.32
N LYS A 58 7.27 10.64 12.93
CA LYS A 58 6.94 10.34 11.54
C LYS A 58 6.09 11.45 10.93
N PHE A 59 6.66 12.28 10.04
CA PHE A 59 6.03 13.43 9.35
C PHE A 59 4.50 13.38 9.16
N HIS A 60 3.98 12.28 8.63
CA HIS A 60 2.54 12.12 8.32
C HIS A 60 1.63 12.19 9.54
N VAL A 61 2.13 11.85 10.74
CA VAL A 61 1.38 11.95 11.99
C VAL A 61 1.18 13.42 12.39
N PRO A 62 2.21 14.26 12.63
CA PRO A 62 2.02 15.66 12.98
C PRO A 62 1.46 16.50 11.83
N ALA A 63 1.70 16.14 10.57
CA ALA A 63 1.11 16.82 9.41
C ALA A 63 -0.34 16.38 9.12
N ASN A 64 -0.92 15.48 9.92
CA ASN A 64 -2.26 14.92 9.76
C ASN A 64 -2.56 14.38 8.34
N VAL A 65 -1.59 13.69 7.74
CA VAL A 65 -1.73 13.10 6.40
C VAL A 65 -2.10 11.61 6.52
N PRO A 66 -3.26 11.14 6.04
CA PRO A 66 -3.63 9.71 6.00
C PRO A 66 -2.55 8.82 5.39
N TYR A 67 -2.19 7.70 6.03
CA TYR A 67 -1.06 6.86 5.62
C TYR A 67 -1.48 5.60 4.83
N MET A 68 -2.70 5.11 5.01
CA MET A 68 -3.26 3.94 4.34
C MET A 68 -3.20 4.04 2.81
N ARG A 69 -3.21 5.27 2.28
CA ARG A 69 -3.01 5.56 0.85
C ARG A 69 -1.75 4.88 0.29
N TYR A 70 -0.67 4.78 1.06
CA TYR A 70 0.57 4.16 0.60
C TYR A 70 0.48 2.64 0.57
N PHE A 71 -0.19 2.03 1.56
CA PHE A 71 -0.43 0.59 1.59
C PHE A 71 -1.26 0.14 0.40
N LEU A 72 -2.40 0.82 0.17
CA LEU A 72 -3.29 0.56 -0.96
C LEU A 72 -2.60 0.80 -2.30
N ALA A 73 -1.85 1.91 -2.44
CA ALA A 73 -1.08 2.20 -3.65
C ALA A 73 -0.04 1.11 -3.96
N HIS A 74 0.57 0.49 -2.93
CA HIS A 74 1.50 -0.62 -3.15
C HIS A 74 0.81 -1.89 -3.64
N ILE A 75 -0.45 -2.15 -3.28
CA ILE A 75 -1.23 -3.26 -3.84
C ILE A 75 -1.64 -2.92 -5.27
N LEU A 76 -2.29 -1.76 -5.45
CA LEU A 76 -2.81 -1.30 -6.73
C LEU A 76 -1.70 -1.19 -7.79
N GLN A 77 -0.51 -0.70 -7.45
CA GLN A 77 0.60 -0.58 -8.40
C GLN A 77 0.84 -1.90 -9.16
N PHE A 78 0.83 -3.05 -8.47
CA PHE A 78 1.08 -4.33 -9.13
C PHE A 78 -0.18 -4.90 -9.80
N GLN A 79 -1.37 -4.62 -9.28
CA GLN A 79 -2.61 -4.99 -9.96
C GLN A 79 -2.72 -4.27 -11.31
N LEU A 80 -2.48 -2.96 -11.34
CA LEU A 80 -2.47 -2.16 -12.57
C LEU A 80 -1.39 -2.63 -13.54
N HIS A 81 -0.16 -2.87 -13.05
CA HIS A 81 0.93 -3.38 -13.89
C HIS A 81 0.61 -4.76 -14.50
N ARG A 82 0.02 -5.67 -13.71
CA ARG A 82 -0.44 -6.98 -14.19
C ARG A 82 -1.54 -6.87 -15.24
N SER A 83 -2.52 -6.00 -15.03
CA SER A 83 -3.60 -5.76 -16.00
C SER A 83 -3.06 -5.22 -17.32
N LEU A 84 -2.14 -4.25 -17.26
CA LEU A 84 -1.52 -3.68 -18.46
C LEU A 84 -0.59 -4.69 -19.16
N ALA A 85 0.11 -5.55 -18.42
CA ALA A 85 0.91 -6.63 -19.00
C ALA A 85 0.03 -7.60 -19.80
N ARG A 86 -1.16 -7.95 -19.27
CA ARG A 86 -2.13 -8.80 -19.97
C ARG A 86 -2.71 -8.13 -21.21
N GLU A 87 -3.01 -6.84 -21.14
CA GLU A 87 -3.53 -6.06 -22.29
C GLU A 87 -2.56 -6.03 -23.49
N ILE A 88 -1.26 -6.21 -23.24
CA ILE A 88 -0.23 -6.26 -24.29
C ILE A 88 0.21 -7.69 -24.61
N ASP A 89 -0.55 -8.69 -24.18
CA ASP A 89 -0.30 -10.10 -24.43
C ASP A 89 1.08 -10.58 -23.92
N TRP A 90 1.59 -9.98 -22.83
CA TRP A 90 2.88 -10.36 -22.24
C TRP A 90 2.80 -11.71 -21.53
N THR A 91 3.70 -12.64 -21.88
CA THR A 91 3.74 -14.01 -21.34
C THR A 91 4.93 -14.29 -20.43
N GLY A 92 5.89 -13.36 -20.32
CA GLY A 92 7.08 -13.51 -19.50
C GLY A 92 6.86 -13.20 -18.01
N PRO A 93 7.91 -13.27 -17.18
CA PRO A 93 7.81 -12.89 -15.77
C PRO A 93 7.35 -11.44 -15.61
N LEU A 94 6.38 -11.19 -14.72
CA LEU A 94 5.76 -9.87 -14.55
C LEU A 94 6.77 -8.76 -14.21
N HIS A 95 7.83 -9.09 -13.47
CA HIS A 95 8.92 -8.16 -13.13
C HIS A 95 9.82 -7.75 -14.30
N ARG A 96 9.70 -8.43 -15.46
CA ARG A 96 10.40 -8.09 -16.70
C ARG A 96 9.51 -7.41 -17.74
N CYS A 97 8.19 -7.33 -17.48
CA CYS A 97 7.25 -6.67 -18.38
C CYS A 97 7.55 -5.17 -18.49
N SER A 98 7.57 -4.65 -19.72
CA SER A 98 7.63 -3.21 -20.00
C SER A 98 6.46 -2.81 -20.89
N ILE A 99 5.73 -1.77 -20.49
CA ILE A 99 4.63 -1.18 -21.27
C ILE A 99 5.11 -0.05 -22.19
N TYR A 100 6.43 0.17 -22.29
CA TYR A 100 6.99 1.21 -23.16
C TYR A 100 6.63 0.97 -24.63
N GLY A 101 6.19 2.03 -25.32
CA GLY A 101 5.76 1.95 -26.72
C GLY A 101 4.42 1.25 -26.96
N GLN A 102 3.76 0.73 -25.91
CA GLN A 102 2.53 -0.06 -26.05
C GLN A 102 1.28 0.81 -26.06
N ARG A 103 0.75 1.08 -27.26
CA ARG A 103 -0.45 1.92 -27.45
C ARG A 103 -1.70 1.34 -26.78
N LYS A 104 -1.87 0.00 -26.76
CA LYS A 104 -3.00 -0.68 -26.10
C LYS A 104 -3.02 -0.40 -24.59
N ALA A 105 -1.89 -0.61 -23.91
CA ALA A 105 -1.72 -0.27 -22.50
C ALA A 105 -1.97 1.22 -22.23
N GLY A 106 -1.44 2.10 -23.08
CA GLY A 106 -1.68 3.54 -22.98
C GLY A 106 -3.17 3.93 -23.08
N LYS A 107 -3.95 3.26 -23.95
CA LYS A 107 -5.39 3.49 -24.08
C LYS A 107 -6.14 3.11 -22.81
N ARG A 108 -5.84 1.94 -22.22
CA ARG A 108 -6.43 1.50 -20.94
C ARG A 108 -6.09 2.43 -19.79
N LEU A 109 -4.81 2.78 -19.66
CA LEU A 109 -4.34 3.67 -18.60
C LEU A 109 -5.01 5.06 -18.72
N ARG A 110 -5.09 5.61 -19.93
CA ARG A 110 -5.78 6.88 -20.20
C ARG A 110 -7.25 6.82 -19.81
N ALA A 111 -7.97 5.77 -20.22
CA ALA A 111 -9.39 5.63 -19.91
C ALA A 111 -9.67 5.65 -18.40
N MET A 112 -8.83 5.00 -17.59
CA MET A 112 -8.92 5.08 -16.14
C MET A 112 -8.59 6.49 -15.61
N LEU A 113 -7.51 7.10 -16.08
CA LEU A 113 -7.05 8.41 -15.59
C LEU A 113 -8.02 9.55 -15.92
N GLU A 114 -8.66 9.51 -17.10
CA GLU A 114 -9.64 10.51 -17.53
C GLU A 114 -10.88 10.55 -16.63
N MET A 115 -11.19 9.47 -15.91
CA MET A 115 -12.31 9.43 -14.96
C MET A 115 -12.09 10.34 -13.74
N GLY A 116 -10.84 10.60 -13.35
CA GLY A 116 -10.53 11.34 -12.12
C GLY A 116 -11.30 10.80 -10.92
N SER A 117 -12.05 11.67 -10.24
CA SER A 117 -12.98 11.31 -9.15
C SER A 117 -14.45 11.42 -9.55
N SER A 118 -14.77 11.36 -10.85
CA SER A 118 -16.16 11.47 -11.36
C SER A 118 -16.95 10.16 -11.30
N ARG A 119 -16.26 9.04 -11.07
CA ARG A 119 -16.82 7.69 -10.94
C ARG A 119 -16.34 7.06 -9.63
N GLU A 120 -17.00 5.99 -9.20
CA GLU A 120 -16.50 5.22 -8.06
C GLU A 120 -15.19 4.53 -8.43
N TRP A 121 -14.28 4.38 -7.45
CA TRP A 121 -12.97 3.77 -7.70
C TRP A 121 -13.02 2.34 -8.28
N PRO A 122 -14.03 1.47 -8.00
CA PRO A 122 -14.13 0.17 -8.65
C PRO A 122 -14.34 0.27 -10.16
N ASP A 123 -15.07 1.28 -10.64
CA ASP A 123 -15.30 1.50 -12.07
C ASP A 123 -13.99 1.90 -12.77
N ALA A 124 -13.16 2.72 -12.10
CA ALA A 124 -11.83 3.07 -12.60
C ALA A 124 -10.92 1.83 -12.70
N LEU A 125 -10.97 0.94 -11.70
CA LEU A 125 -10.19 -0.30 -11.70
C LEU A 125 -10.65 -1.28 -12.80
N GLU A 126 -11.96 -1.32 -13.06
CA GLU A 126 -12.53 -2.11 -14.15
C GLU A 126 -12.09 -1.57 -15.51
N ALA A 127 -12.01 -0.26 -15.68
CA ALA A 127 -11.60 0.37 -16.94
C ALA A 127 -10.21 -0.06 -17.42
N ILE A 128 -9.27 -0.23 -16.48
CA ILE A 128 -7.87 -0.61 -16.79
C ILE A 128 -7.67 -2.12 -16.90
N GLY A 129 -8.40 -2.93 -16.12
CA GLY A 129 -8.08 -4.36 -15.97
C GLY A 129 -9.27 -5.32 -15.93
N GLY A 130 -10.49 -4.83 -16.08
CA GLY A 130 -11.73 -5.65 -16.06
C GLY A 130 -12.12 -6.17 -14.68
N ASP A 131 -11.44 -5.73 -13.61
CA ASP A 131 -11.70 -6.15 -12.24
C ASP A 131 -12.18 -4.96 -11.41
N ARG A 132 -13.19 -5.16 -10.57
CA ARG A 132 -13.76 -4.16 -9.67
C ARG A 132 -13.21 -4.27 -8.24
N ARG A 133 -12.41 -5.30 -7.94
CA ARG A 133 -11.87 -5.56 -6.61
C ARG A 133 -10.37 -5.30 -6.57
N MET A 134 -9.91 -4.79 -5.44
CA MET A 134 -8.48 -4.67 -5.19
C MET A 134 -7.91 -6.04 -4.78
N GLU A 135 -6.82 -6.46 -5.45
CA GLU A 135 -6.20 -7.76 -5.22
C GLU A 135 -4.67 -7.69 -5.11
N ALA A 136 -4.10 -8.50 -4.22
CA ALA A 136 -2.65 -8.61 -4.04
C ALA A 136 -1.97 -9.60 -5.02
N ALA A 137 -2.74 -10.24 -5.90
CA ALA A 137 -2.23 -11.28 -6.81
C ALA A 137 -1.08 -10.78 -7.69
N GLY A 138 -1.18 -9.56 -8.23
CA GLY A 138 -0.09 -8.96 -9.02
C GLY A 138 1.19 -8.75 -8.22
N LEU A 139 1.09 -8.37 -6.94
CA LEU A 139 2.25 -8.19 -6.07
C LEU A 139 2.93 -9.54 -5.80
N LEU A 140 2.16 -10.58 -5.51
CA LEU A 140 2.68 -11.93 -5.30
C LEU A 140 3.33 -12.50 -6.56
N GLU A 141 2.71 -12.30 -7.73
CA GLU A 141 3.23 -12.75 -9.03
C GLU A 141 4.55 -12.05 -9.38
N TYR A 142 4.63 -10.74 -9.16
CA TYR A 142 5.84 -9.96 -9.42
C TYR A 142 7.05 -10.47 -8.62
N PHE A 143 6.85 -10.75 -7.33
CA PHE A 143 7.90 -11.22 -6.43
C PHE A 143 8.02 -12.75 -6.33
N ALA A 144 7.26 -13.52 -7.12
CA ALA A 144 7.28 -14.99 -7.07
C ALA A 144 8.70 -15.60 -7.22
N PRO A 145 9.60 -15.10 -8.09
CA PRO A 145 10.96 -15.61 -8.17
C PRO A 145 11.75 -15.41 -6.87
N LEU A 146 11.66 -14.22 -6.26
CA LEU A 146 12.32 -13.91 -4.98
C LEU A 146 11.75 -14.74 -3.84
N LYS A 147 10.43 -15.02 -3.84
CA LYS A 147 9.79 -15.84 -2.81
C LYS A 147 10.21 -17.32 -2.87
N ARG A 148 10.62 -17.81 -4.04
CA ARG A 148 11.03 -19.21 -4.25
C ARG A 148 12.52 -19.47 -4.00
N TRP A 149 13.35 -18.44 -4.16
CA TRP A 149 14.78 -18.50 -3.90
C TRP A 149 15.02 -18.71 -2.39
#